data_AF-K1UNN4-F1
#
_entry.id   AF-K1UNN4-F1
#
_cell.length_a   1.000
_cell.length_b   1.000
_cell.length_c   1.000
_cell.angle_alpha   90.00
_cell.angle_beta   90.00
_cell.angle_gamma   90.00
#
_symmetry.space_group_name_H-M   'P 1'
#
loop_
_entity.id
_entity.type
_entity.pdbx_description
1 polymer ?
#
loop_
_entity_poly.entity_id
_entity_poly.type
_entity_poly.pdbx_seq_one_letter_code
_entity_poly.pdbx_strand_id
1 'polypeptide(L)'
;MKGKRMIAGILLAGILAVTLAGCKNTDNTKEETEKPVITLGSDNYPPYNYLNEDGVPTGIDVELATEAFKRMGYQVEVVQINWEKKKELVKSGEIDCIMGCFFMEGRLDD
;
A
#
# COMPACT_ATOMS: atom_id res chain seq x y z
N MET A 1 -61.36 -26.94 17.34
CA MET A 1 -59.92 -27.34 17.38
C MET A 1 -59.19 -27.25 16.03
N LYS A 2 -59.87 -27.30 14.86
CA LYS A 2 -59.22 -27.20 13.54
C LYS A 2 -58.64 -25.80 13.21
N GLY A 3 -59.32 -24.72 13.59
CA GLY A 3 -58.86 -23.34 13.33
C GLY A 3 -57.61 -22.91 14.11
N LYS A 4 -57.42 -23.38 15.35
CA LYS A 4 -56.22 -23.08 16.14
C LYS A 4 -54.94 -23.73 15.58
N ARG A 5 -55.08 -24.86 14.86
CA ARG A 5 -53.95 -25.58 14.21
C ARG A 5 -53.51 -24.90 12.91
N MET A 6 -54.44 -24.25 12.20
CA MET A 6 -54.13 -23.46 11.00
C MET A 6 -53.40 -22.15 11.33
N ILE A 7 -53.82 -21.45 12.39
CA ILE A 7 -53.17 -20.19 12.82
C ILE A 7 -51.74 -20.44 13.32
N ALA A 8 -51.53 -21.56 14.03
CA ALA A 8 -50.19 -21.98 14.45
C ALA A 8 -49.27 -22.30 13.26
N GLY A 9 -49.79 -22.89 12.18
CA GLY A 9 -49.01 -23.20 10.97
C GLY A 9 -48.57 -21.96 10.18
N ILE A 10 -49.43 -20.94 10.11
CA ILE A 10 -49.13 -19.67 9.42
C ILE A 10 -48.12 -18.84 10.21
N LEU A 11 -48.22 -18.83 11.55
CA LEU A 11 -47.24 -18.18 12.43
C LEU A 11 -45.86 -18.85 12.37
N LEU A 12 -45.79 -20.18 12.29
CA LEU A 12 -44.53 -20.91 12.19
C LEU A 12 -43.82 -20.70 10.83
N ALA A 13 -44.58 -20.60 9.75
CA ALA A 13 -44.05 -20.29 8.41
C ALA A 13 -43.55 -18.83 8.29
N GLY A 14 -44.22 -17.89 8.96
CA GLY A 14 -43.78 -16.49 9.03
C GLY A 14 -42.46 -16.32 9.81
N ILE A 15 -42.27 -17.06 10.90
CA ILE A 15 -41.04 -17.03 11.71
C ILE A 15 -39.85 -17.65 10.92
N LEU A 16 -40.09 -18.71 10.14
CA LEU A 16 -39.05 -19.30 9.28
C LEU A 16 -38.59 -18.35 8.16
N ALA A 17 -39.49 -17.55 7.58
CA ALA A 17 -39.15 -16.58 6.54
C ALA A 17 -38.28 -15.42 7.05
N VAL A 18 -38.44 -15.03 8.33
CA VAL A 18 -37.64 -13.97 8.95
C VAL A 18 -36.21 -14.44 9.26
N THR A 19 -35.99 -15.74 9.50
CA THR A 19 -34.65 -16.28 9.75
C THR A 19 -33.74 -16.35 8.51
N LEU A 20 -34.29 -16.35 7.28
CA LEU A 20 -33.48 -16.37 6.05
C LEU A 20 -33.04 -14.98 5.56
N ALA A 21 -33.61 -13.89 6.08
CA ALA A 21 -33.17 -12.53 5.77
C ALA A 21 -32.00 -12.03 6.65
N GLY A 22 -31.58 -12.83 7.64
CA GLY A 22 -30.58 -12.46 8.64
C GLY A 22 -29.12 -12.75 8.29
N CYS A 23 -28.83 -13.48 7.21
CA CYS A 23 -27.46 -13.69 6.74
C CYS A 23 -27.09 -12.65 5.68
N LYS A 24 -27.08 -11.36 6.05
CA LYS A 24 -26.16 -10.44 5.38
C LYS A 24 -24.81 -10.69 6.03
N ASN A 25 -24.03 -11.58 5.41
CA ASN A 25 -22.60 -11.64 5.67
C ASN A 25 -22.10 -10.21 5.57
N THR A 26 -21.83 -9.61 6.73
CA THR A 26 -20.98 -8.44 6.77
C THR A 26 -19.62 -9.03 6.43
N ASP A 27 -19.37 -9.15 5.12
CA ASP A 27 -18.01 -9.16 4.63
C ASP A 27 -17.41 -7.91 5.24
N ASN A 28 -16.69 -8.12 6.35
CA ASN A 28 -15.67 -7.20 6.80
C ASN A 28 -14.57 -7.25 5.74
N THR A 29 -14.90 -6.87 4.51
CA THR A 29 -13.93 -6.34 3.58
C THR A 29 -13.49 -5.07 4.28
N LYS A 30 -12.43 -5.20 5.10
CA LYS A 30 -11.60 -4.06 5.41
C LYS A 30 -11.27 -3.48 4.04
N GLU A 31 -11.89 -2.37 3.68
CA GLU A 31 -11.39 -1.57 2.57
C GLU A 31 -9.95 -1.27 2.98
N GLU A 32 -9.01 -1.96 2.35
CA GLU A 32 -7.59 -1.69 2.54
C GLU A 32 -7.40 -0.33 1.87
N THR A 33 -7.49 0.73 2.69
CA THR A 33 -7.23 2.10 2.25
C THR A 33 -5.92 2.10 1.49
N GLU A 34 -5.94 2.57 0.24
CA GLU A 34 -4.72 2.63 -0.58
C GLU A 34 -3.62 3.35 0.20
N LYS A 35 -2.48 2.68 0.33
CA LYS A 35 -1.33 3.22 1.04
C LYS A 35 -0.74 4.38 0.25
N PRO A 36 -0.35 5.49 0.90
CA PRO A 36 0.34 6.57 0.21
C PRO A 36 1.62 6.07 -0.46
N VAL A 37 1.94 6.63 -1.63
CA VAL A 37 3.18 6.32 -2.36
C VAL A 37 4.29 7.25 -1.87
N ILE A 38 5.50 6.72 -1.76
CA ILE A 38 6.73 7.49 -1.59
C ILE A 38 7.68 7.20 -2.77
N THR A 39 8.10 8.26 -3.44
CA THR A 39 8.93 8.19 -4.65
C THR A 39 10.39 8.44 -4.30
N LEU A 40 11.22 7.41 -4.48
CA LEU A 40 12.65 7.44 -4.21
C LEU A 40 13.42 7.65 -5.53
N GLY A 41 14.15 8.75 -5.64
CA GLY A 41 15.07 8.98 -6.75
C GLY A 41 16.43 8.33 -6.51
N SER A 42 16.94 7.59 -7.50
CA SER A 42 18.25 6.94 -7.46
C SER A 42 18.99 7.03 -8.80
N ASP A 43 20.31 6.90 -8.77
CA ASP A 43 21.12 6.67 -9.99
C ASP A 43 21.35 5.16 -10.22
N ASN A 44 22.40 4.79 -10.96
CA ASN A 44 22.73 3.39 -11.22
C ASN A 44 24.09 3.05 -10.61
N TYR A 45 24.06 2.33 -9.49
CA TYR A 45 25.21 1.97 -8.69
C TYR A 45 25.13 0.53 -8.14
N PRO A 46 25.38 -0.50 -8.97
CA PRO A 46 25.44 -1.88 -8.52
C PRO A 46 26.53 -2.12 -7.45
N PRO A 47 26.31 -3.04 -6.49
CA PRO A 47 25.11 -3.86 -6.27
C PRO A 47 24.05 -3.18 -5.37
N TYR A 48 24.16 -1.87 -5.14
CA TYR A 48 23.37 -1.15 -4.15
C TYR A 48 22.00 -0.71 -4.67
N ASN A 49 21.98 -0.04 -5.81
CA ASN A 49 20.76 0.37 -6.49
C ASN A 49 21.01 0.36 -8.00
N TYR A 50 20.23 -0.38 -8.77
CA TYR A 50 20.41 -0.50 -10.21
C TYR A 50 19.14 -1.07 -10.85
N LEU A 51 19.05 -1.00 -12.18
CA LEU A 51 18.01 -1.71 -12.91
C LEU A 51 18.50 -3.12 -13.27
N ASN A 52 17.68 -4.14 -13.02
CA ASN A 52 17.96 -5.49 -13.51
C ASN A 52 17.75 -5.58 -15.03
N GLU A 53 17.90 -6.78 -15.60
CA GLU A 53 17.74 -7.04 -17.04
C GLU A 53 16.35 -6.66 -17.59
N ASP A 54 15.33 -6.66 -16.73
CA ASP A 54 13.95 -6.29 -17.06
C ASP A 54 13.66 -4.79 -16.84
N GLY A 55 14.66 -4.00 -16.44
CA GLY A 55 14.48 -2.58 -16.13
C GLY A 55 13.86 -2.32 -14.75
N VAL A 56 13.81 -3.32 -13.87
CA VAL A 56 13.23 -3.19 -12.53
C VAL A 56 14.28 -2.72 -11.52
N PRO A 57 14.02 -1.67 -10.73
CA PRO A 57 14.91 -1.24 -9.65
C PRO A 57 15.17 -2.36 -8.64
N THR A 58 16.45 -2.63 -8.37
CA THR A 58 16.92 -3.70 -7.49
C THR A 58 18.23 -3.31 -6.80
N GLY A 59 18.71 -4.16 -5.90
CA GLY A 59 19.91 -3.96 -5.09
C GLY A 59 19.59 -3.79 -3.60
N ILE A 60 20.64 -3.86 -2.77
CA ILE A 60 20.47 -3.89 -1.31
C ILE A 60 19.83 -2.61 -0.75
N ASP A 61 20.09 -1.44 -1.34
CA ASP A 61 19.49 -0.18 -0.90
C ASP A 61 18.00 -0.13 -1.23
N VAL A 62 17.61 -0.63 -2.42
CA VAL A 62 16.21 -0.75 -2.85
C VAL A 62 15.44 -1.66 -1.90
N GLU A 63 15.99 -2.83 -1.59
CA GLU A 63 15.34 -3.80 -0.68
C GLU A 63 15.17 -3.24 0.73
N LEU A 64 16.22 -2.60 1.27
CA LEU A 64 16.20 -2.00 2.60
C LEU A 64 15.18 -0.86 2.70
N ALA A 65 15.18 0.05 1.73
CA ALA A 65 14.24 1.16 1.68
C ALA A 65 12.80 0.67 1.52
N THR A 66 12.57 -0.31 0.63
CA THR A 66 11.26 -0.91 0.40
C THR A 66 10.68 -1.52 1.67
N GLU A 67 11.46 -2.31 2.41
CA GLU A 67 10.99 -2.92 3.66
C GLU A 67 10.77 -1.87 4.75
N ALA A 68 11.63 -0.85 4.86
CA ALA A 68 11.47 0.23 5.83
C ALA A 68 10.16 1.01 5.62
N PHE A 69 9.91 1.48 4.40
CA PHE A 69 8.70 2.25 4.08
C PHE A 69 7.43 1.40 4.11
N LYS A 70 7.52 0.13 3.73
CA LYS A 70 6.42 -0.82 3.90
C LYS A 70 5.99 -0.95 5.36
N ARG A 71 6.93 -1.01 6.31
CA ARG A 71 6.63 -1.01 7.77
C ARG A 71 6.01 0.30 8.24
N MET A 72 6.33 1.40 7.57
CA MET A 72 5.74 2.71 7.82
C MET A 72 4.36 2.91 7.16
N GLY A 73 3.89 1.94 6.37
CA GLY A 73 2.58 1.99 5.72
C GLY A 73 2.57 2.65 4.34
N TYR A 74 3.72 2.78 3.69
CA TYR A 74 3.83 3.36 2.34
C TYR A 74 3.97 2.28 1.26
N GLN A 75 3.58 2.64 0.04
CA GLN A 75 4.04 1.99 -1.20
C GLN A 75 5.30 2.69 -1.67
N VAL A 76 6.29 1.94 -2.15
CA VAL A 76 7.56 2.51 -2.64
C VAL A 76 7.58 2.48 -4.15
N GLU A 77 7.86 3.62 -4.75
CA GLU A 77 8.20 3.75 -6.16
C GLU A 77 9.66 4.20 -6.25
N VAL A 78 10.50 3.42 -6.93
CA VAL A 78 11.90 3.81 -7.17
C VAL A 78 12.02 4.26 -8.60
N VAL A 79 12.51 5.48 -8.81
CA VAL A 79 12.69 6.08 -10.13
C VAL A 79 14.15 6.40 -10.37
N GLN A 80 14.63 6.09 -11.58
CA GLN A 80 15.98 6.46 -11.98
C GLN A 80 15.99 7.95 -12.38
N ILE A 81 16.92 8.70 -11.79
CA ILE A 81 17.03 10.16 -12.01
C ILE A 81 18.39 10.54 -12.59
N ASN A 82 18.48 11.74 -13.16
CA ASN A 82 19.78 12.37 -13.36
C ASN A 82 20.31 12.87 -12.01
N TRP A 83 21.40 12.27 -11.53
CA TRP A 83 21.99 12.57 -10.24
C TRP A 83 22.36 14.05 -10.06
N GLU A 84 22.77 14.74 -11.12
CA GLU A 84 23.11 16.17 -11.06
C GLU A 84 21.89 17.04 -10.72
N LYS A 85 20.69 16.59 -11.05
CA LYS A 85 19.42 17.29 -10.78
C LYS A 85 18.74 16.90 -9.48
N LYS A 86 19.29 15.97 -8.69
CA LYS A 86 18.65 15.43 -7.48
C LYS A 86 18.13 16.49 -6.51
N LYS A 87 18.89 17.58 -6.29
CA LYS A 87 18.49 18.68 -5.39
C LYS A 87 17.26 19.41 -5.93
N GLU A 88 17.18 19.62 -7.24
CA GLU A 88 16.03 20.27 -7.89
C GLU A 88 14.80 19.38 -7.83
N LEU A 89 14.94 18.08 -8.12
CA LEU A 89 13.84 17.11 -8.14
C LEU A 89 13.19 16.92 -6.76
N VAL A 90 13.98 16.89 -5.68
CA VAL A 90 13.42 16.88 -4.32
C VAL A 90 12.72 18.20 -4.01
N LYS A 91 13.32 19.34 -4.40
CA LYS A 91 12.73 20.67 -4.13
C LYS A 91 11.42 20.88 -4.90
N SER A 92 11.29 20.34 -6.11
CA SER A 92 10.07 20.41 -6.91
C SER A 92 8.99 19.44 -6.44
N GLY A 93 9.37 18.40 -5.68
CA GLY A 93 8.48 17.32 -5.25
C GLY A 93 8.25 16.26 -6.33
N GLU A 94 9.05 16.23 -7.39
CA GLU A 94 9.04 15.13 -8.38
C GLU A 94 9.54 13.82 -7.77
N ILE A 95 10.38 13.90 -6.73
CA ILE A 95 10.76 12.78 -5.86
C ILE A 95 10.66 13.23 -4.39
N ASP A 96 10.35 12.30 -3.50
CA ASP A 96 10.23 12.58 -2.06
C ASP A 96 11.57 12.41 -1.34
N CYS A 97 12.42 11.51 -1.81
CA CYS A 97 13.69 11.17 -1.17
C CYS A 97 14.78 10.86 -2.22
N ILE A 98 16.04 11.09 -1.84
CA ILE A 98 17.20 10.66 -2.62
C ILE A 98 17.80 9.43 -1.94
N MET A 99 17.96 8.34 -2.69
CA MET A 99 18.62 7.12 -2.24
C MET A 99 20.10 7.12 -2.67
N GLY A 100 20.95 6.32 -2.01
CA GLY A 100 22.37 6.18 -2.39
C GLY A 100 23.27 7.36 -1.97
N CYS A 101 22.83 8.21 -1.03
CA CYS A 101 23.66 9.32 -0.55
C CYS A 101 24.69 8.88 0.48
N PHE A 102 25.95 9.27 0.29
CA PHE A 102 26.95 9.23 1.38
C PHE A 102 26.57 10.20 2.48
N PHE A 103 27.00 9.99 3.72
CA PHE A 103 27.01 11.05 4.72
C PHE A 103 28.16 12.03 4.42
N MET A 104 27.90 13.34 4.47
CA MET A 104 28.94 14.38 4.39
C MET A 104 28.60 15.48 5.41
N GLU A 105 29.61 15.90 6.15
CA GLU A 105 29.53 17.08 7.01
C GLU A 105 29.23 18.35 6.17
N GLY A 106 28.45 19.28 6.73
CA GLY A 106 28.06 20.54 6.07
C GLY A 106 26.90 20.44 5.06
N ARG A 107 26.44 19.24 4.67
CA ARG A 107 25.37 19.12 3.66
C ARG A 107 24.04 19.75 4.07
N LEU A 108 23.75 19.77 5.38
CA LEU A 108 22.50 20.36 5.88
C LEU A 108 22.52 21.89 5.84
N ASP A 109 23.69 22.50 5.63
CA ASP A 109 23.88 23.95 5.59
C ASP A 109 23.86 24.50 4.15
N ASP A 110 23.81 23.63 3.13
CA ASP A 110 23.65 23.95 1.69
C ASP A 110 22.21 24.36 1.32
#